data_AF-A0A2S2P9S7-F1
#
_entry.id   AF-A0A2S2P9S7-F1
#
_cell.length_a   1.000
_cell.length_b   1.000
_cell.length_c   1.000
_cell.angle_alpha   90.00
_cell.angle_beta   90.00
_cell.angle_gamma   90.00
#
_symmetry.space_group_name_H-M   'P 1'
#
loop_
_entity.id
_entity.type
_entity.pdbx_description
1 polymer ?
#
loop_
_entity_poly.entity_id
_entity_poly.type
_entity_poly.pdbx_seq_one_letter_code
_entity_poly.pdbx_strand_id
1 'polypeptide(L)'
;MKMSANTAMVKFIAVAVVLFYISVISVDAGHHRRGKELLDTDDSDFFRCKQASRKSCCGPDNAMKRFGDKDKVAADECYAQVAEKFAKTTVTTPKQDLFSSEAVKVTKKKQFCLHECIGKKNKLLTEDGSLNKTFIADYAMKSIFKEQWQKQIGQKALDKCLEETYIPWPAEETENKCNPVYVQFQHCMWFEYESNCPSDKIKLTKKCEKTRNRYRMQKSPSN
;
A
#
# COMPACT_ATOMS: atom_id res chain seq x y z
N MET A 1 -6.16 36.03 -58.49
CA MET A 1 -6.50 35.58 -57.12
C MET A 1 -6.01 34.14 -56.94
N LYS A 2 -4.94 33.93 -56.15
CA LYS A 2 -4.47 32.59 -55.75
C LYS A 2 -4.15 32.64 -54.26
N MET A 3 -5.12 32.28 -53.41
CA MET A 3 -4.87 31.98 -52.00
C MET A 3 -4.38 30.54 -51.93
N SER A 4 -3.10 30.37 -51.64
CA SER A 4 -2.37 29.10 -51.73
C SER A 4 -2.55 28.25 -50.47
N ALA A 5 -2.70 26.94 -50.70
CA ALA A 5 -3.14 25.85 -49.81
C ALA A 5 -2.39 25.68 -48.46
N ASN A 6 -1.34 26.45 -48.19
CA ASN A 6 -0.47 26.28 -47.02
C ASN A 6 -1.15 26.64 -45.69
N THR A 7 -2.07 27.61 -45.68
CA THR A 7 -2.75 28.02 -44.44
C THR A 7 -3.79 27.00 -43.98
N ALA A 8 -4.37 26.23 -44.91
CA ALA A 8 -5.34 25.19 -44.57
C ALA A 8 -4.66 23.97 -43.93
N MET A 9 -3.53 23.52 -44.49
CA MET A 9 -2.82 22.34 -43.99
C MET A 9 -2.25 22.54 -42.58
N VAL A 10 -1.71 23.73 -42.29
CA VAL A 10 -1.19 24.09 -40.95
C VAL A 10 -2.30 24.12 -39.90
N LYS A 11 -3.51 24.58 -40.28
CA LYS A 11 -4.68 24.56 -39.39
C LYS A 11 -5.15 23.14 -39.08
N PHE A 12 -5.14 22.23 -40.07
CA PHE A 12 -5.50 20.83 -39.84
C PHE A 12 -4.54 20.11 -38.90
N ILE A 13 -3.24 20.34 -39.03
CA ILE A 13 -2.23 19.75 -38.14
C ILE A 13 -2.37 20.29 -36.71
N ALA A 14 -2.59 21.60 -36.54
CA ALA A 14 -2.80 22.20 -35.23
C ALA A 14 -4.07 21.64 -34.54
N VAL A 15 -5.16 21.47 -35.28
CA VAL A 15 -6.40 20.87 -34.76
C VAL A 15 -6.20 19.40 -34.37
N ALA A 16 -5.45 18.63 -35.17
CA ALA A 16 -5.15 17.23 -34.85
C ALA A 16 -4.31 17.08 -33.58
N VAL A 17 -3.29 17.93 -33.39
CA VAL A 17 -2.45 17.93 -32.18
C VAL A 17 -3.26 18.33 -30.95
N VAL A 18 -4.10 19.36 -31.05
CA VAL A 18 -4.98 19.78 -29.95
C VAL A 18 -5.99 18.68 -29.60
N LEU A 19 -6.59 18.01 -30.57
CA LEU A 19 -7.50 16.88 -30.32
C LEU A 19 -6.77 15.70 -29.68
N PHE A 20 -5.53 15.41 -30.10
CA PHE A 20 -4.72 14.36 -29.48
C PHE A 20 -4.38 14.70 -28.01
N TYR A 21 -3.95 15.93 -27.73
CA TYR A 21 -3.72 16.39 -26.36
C TYR A 21 -4.99 16.37 -25.50
N ILE A 22 -6.14 16.81 -26.04
CA ILE A 22 -7.44 16.73 -25.33
C ILE A 22 -7.80 15.27 -25.03
N SER A 23 -7.56 14.35 -25.96
CA SER A 23 -7.84 12.93 -25.75
C SER A 23 -6.94 12.31 -24.67
N VAL A 24 -5.65 12.65 -24.63
CA VAL A 24 -4.71 12.20 -23.58
C VAL A 24 -5.11 12.74 -22.21
N ILE A 25 -5.45 14.04 -22.12
CA ILE A 25 -5.92 14.68 -20.87
C ILE A 25 -7.24 14.07 -20.40
N SER A 26 -8.14 13.72 -21.33
CA SER A 26 -9.45 13.11 -21.00
C SER A 26 -9.32 11.68 -20.48
N VAL A 27 -8.33 10.91 -20.98
CA VAL A 27 -8.01 9.57 -20.48
C VAL A 27 -7.43 9.66 -19.06
N ASP A 28 -6.51 10.58 -18.81
CA ASP A 28 -5.89 10.80 -17.49
C ASP A 28 -6.91 11.27 -16.43
N ALA A 29 -7.79 12.20 -16.83
CA ALA A 29 -8.89 12.66 -15.98
C ALA A 29 -9.91 11.55 -15.68
N GLY A 30 -10.16 10.65 -16.64
CA GLY A 30 -11.06 9.50 -16.47
C GLY A 30 -10.53 8.45 -15.49
N HIS A 31 -9.22 8.17 -15.51
CA HIS A 31 -8.57 7.27 -14.57
C HIS A 31 -8.54 7.84 -13.15
N HIS A 32 -8.23 9.13 -13.00
CA HIS A 32 -8.26 9.79 -11.70
C HIS A 32 -9.67 9.88 -11.08
N ARG A 33 -10.71 10.10 -11.91
CA ARG A 33 -12.10 10.20 -11.42
C ARG A 33 -12.62 8.85 -10.91
N ARG A 34 -12.30 7.75 -11.59
CA ARG A 34 -12.70 6.39 -11.18
C ARG A 34 -11.93 5.90 -9.94
N GLY A 35 -10.67 6.32 -9.76
CA GLY A 35 -9.90 6.06 -8.53
C GLY A 35 -10.44 6.81 -7.32
N LYS A 36 -10.80 8.09 -7.49
CA LYS A 36 -11.34 8.95 -6.41
C LYS A 36 -12.71 8.50 -5.91
N GLU A 37 -13.59 8.04 -6.79
CA GLU A 37 -14.91 7.53 -6.42
C GLU A 37 -14.84 6.20 -5.63
N LEU A 38 -13.76 5.42 -5.80
CA LEU A 38 -13.47 4.22 -5.01
C LEU A 38 -12.92 4.51 -3.60
N LEU A 39 -12.46 5.75 -3.36
CA LEU A 39 -11.75 6.16 -2.13
C LEU A 39 -12.63 6.86 -1.10
N ASP A 40 -13.77 7.45 -1.52
CA ASP A 40 -14.61 8.33 -0.70
C ASP A 40 -15.94 7.71 -0.23
N THR A 41 -16.27 6.48 -0.61
CA THR A 41 -17.42 5.77 -0.05
C THR A 41 -16.99 4.85 1.09
N ASP A 42 -17.87 4.70 2.08
CA ASP A 42 -17.78 3.64 3.10
C ASP A 42 -17.75 2.22 2.48
N ASP A 43 -17.87 2.10 1.15
CA ASP A 43 -17.79 0.89 0.32
C ASP A 43 -16.39 0.67 -0.29
N SER A 44 -15.36 0.78 0.55
CA SER A 44 -14.01 0.22 0.33
C SER A 44 -13.96 -1.33 0.25
N ASP A 45 -15.07 -1.97 -0.14
CA ASP A 45 -15.28 -3.42 -0.12
C ASP A 45 -14.11 -4.17 -0.75
N PHE A 46 -13.60 -3.70 -1.90
CA PHE A 46 -12.52 -4.39 -2.61
C PHE A 46 -11.26 -4.70 -1.75
N PHE A 47 -10.94 -3.86 -0.75
CA PHE A 47 -9.73 -3.98 0.08
C PHE A 47 -10.02 -3.93 1.59
N ARG A 48 -11.23 -4.30 2.04
CA ARG A 48 -11.76 -4.11 3.41
C ARG A 48 -11.01 -4.75 4.59
N CYS A 49 -9.77 -5.18 4.42
CA CYS A 49 -8.86 -5.42 5.54
C CYS A 49 -8.66 -4.10 6.31
N LYS A 50 -9.34 -3.95 7.45
CA LYS A 50 -9.03 -2.90 8.43
C LYS A 50 -7.61 -3.13 8.94
N GLN A 51 -6.64 -2.49 8.29
CA GLN A 51 -5.22 -2.59 8.63
C GLN A 51 -5.00 -2.19 10.10
N ALA A 52 -4.44 -3.09 10.90
CA ALA A 52 -4.20 -2.87 12.33
C ALA A 52 -3.27 -1.68 12.58
N SER A 53 -2.38 -1.39 11.62
CA SER A 53 -1.51 -0.21 11.59
C SER A 53 -2.26 1.13 11.58
N ARG A 54 -3.58 1.16 11.38
CA ARG A 54 -4.37 2.40 11.43
C ARG A 54 -4.60 2.93 12.86
N LYS A 55 -4.42 2.09 13.88
CA LYS A 55 -4.65 2.47 15.29
C LYS A 55 -3.44 2.07 16.13
N SER A 56 -2.62 3.06 16.49
CA SER A 56 -1.45 2.86 17.33
C SER A 56 -1.74 3.11 18.80
N CYS A 57 -1.15 2.27 19.65
CA CYS A 57 -1.17 2.39 21.10
C CYS A 57 0.13 2.94 21.67
N CYS A 58 1.08 3.31 20.80
CA CYS A 58 2.40 3.77 21.17
C CYS A 58 2.66 5.21 20.72
N GLY A 59 2.97 6.09 21.67
CA GLY A 59 3.22 7.51 21.43
C GLY A 59 1.96 8.30 21.06
N PRO A 60 2.01 9.64 21.04
CA PRO A 60 0.84 10.46 20.71
C PRO A 60 0.38 10.21 19.27
N ASP A 61 1.33 10.18 18.34
CA ASP A 61 1.11 9.99 16.91
C ASP A 61 1.26 8.54 16.47
N ASN A 62 0.57 8.17 15.38
CA ASN A 62 0.73 6.87 14.75
C ASN A 62 1.87 6.92 13.71
N ALA A 63 3.11 6.74 14.16
CA ALA A 63 4.30 6.80 13.31
C ALA A 63 4.27 5.78 12.15
N MET A 64 3.73 4.58 12.41
CA MET A 64 3.64 3.49 11.44
C MET A 64 2.45 3.59 10.48
N LYS A 65 1.57 4.59 10.64
CA LYS A 65 0.44 4.80 9.73
C LYS A 65 0.94 5.05 8.32
N ARG A 66 0.58 4.15 7.40
CA ARG A 66 0.95 4.23 5.97
C ARG A 66 2.46 4.45 5.79
N PHE A 67 3.25 3.62 6.44
CA PHE A 67 4.69 3.62 6.26
C PHE A 67 5.02 3.60 4.76
N GLY A 68 5.73 4.62 4.28
CA GLY A 68 6.12 4.76 2.89
C GLY A 68 5.17 5.49 1.94
N ASP A 69 3.94 5.80 2.37
CA ASP A 69 2.93 6.45 1.51
C ASP A 69 1.95 7.28 2.35
N LYS A 70 2.49 8.23 3.13
CA LYS A 70 1.69 9.04 4.07
C LYS A 70 0.61 9.84 3.35
N ASP A 71 0.95 10.39 2.19
CA ASP A 71 0.11 11.27 1.38
C ASP A 71 -0.82 10.51 0.42
N LYS A 72 -0.75 9.17 0.40
CA LYS A 72 -1.57 8.26 -0.42
C LYS A 72 -1.43 8.40 -1.94
N VAL A 73 -0.48 9.20 -2.43
CA VAL A 73 -0.32 9.43 -3.87
C VAL A 73 -0.11 8.10 -4.60
N ALA A 74 0.76 7.24 -4.04
CA ALA A 74 0.99 5.93 -4.65
C ALA A 74 -0.21 4.99 -4.44
N ALA A 75 -0.84 5.00 -3.26
CA ALA A 75 -2.00 4.16 -2.98
C ALA A 75 -3.12 4.40 -3.98
N ASP A 76 -3.48 5.65 -4.26
CA ASP A 76 -4.61 5.98 -5.14
C ASP A 76 -4.39 5.44 -6.57
N GLU A 77 -3.17 5.56 -7.10
CA GLU A 77 -2.79 4.97 -8.39
C GLU A 77 -2.77 3.44 -8.36
N CYS A 78 -2.20 2.86 -7.30
CA CYS A 78 -2.10 1.41 -7.15
C CYS A 78 -3.46 0.75 -6.94
N TYR A 79 -4.41 1.43 -6.30
CA TYR A 79 -5.79 0.98 -6.16
C TYR A 79 -6.43 0.74 -7.53
N ALA A 80 -6.29 1.69 -8.45
CA ALA A 80 -6.81 1.56 -9.81
C ALA A 80 -6.15 0.41 -10.58
N GLN A 81 -4.81 0.31 -10.52
CA GLN A 81 -4.06 -0.76 -11.21
C GLN A 81 -4.43 -2.15 -10.72
N VAL A 82 -4.55 -2.34 -9.40
CA VAL A 82 -4.91 -3.63 -8.82
C VAL A 82 -6.38 -3.95 -9.07
N ALA A 83 -7.27 -2.96 -9.00
CA ALA A 83 -8.68 -3.16 -9.36
C ALA A 83 -8.81 -3.68 -10.80
N GLU A 84 -8.10 -3.07 -11.75
CA GLU A 84 -8.10 -3.49 -13.15
C GLU A 84 -7.50 -4.89 -13.34
N LYS A 85 -6.36 -5.18 -12.68
CA LYS A 85 -5.69 -6.49 -12.76
C LYS A 85 -6.64 -7.63 -12.37
N PHE A 86 -7.41 -7.44 -11.31
CA PHE A 86 -8.35 -8.47 -10.82
C PHE A 86 -9.73 -8.42 -11.50
N ALA A 87 -10.13 -7.30 -12.12
CA ALA A 87 -11.35 -7.23 -12.92
C ALA A 87 -11.26 -8.05 -14.22
N LYS A 88 -10.05 -8.20 -14.77
CA LYS A 88 -9.76 -9.02 -15.96
C LYS A 88 -9.80 -10.52 -15.67
N THR A 89 -9.82 -10.92 -14.40
CA THR A 89 -9.90 -12.33 -14.00
C THR A 89 -11.38 -12.69 -13.87
N THR A 90 -11.85 -13.69 -14.62
CA THR A 90 -13.25 -14.15 -14.73
C THR A 90 -13.82 -14.79 -13.45
N VAL A 91 -13.30 -14.44 -12.28
CA VAL A 91 -13.89 -14.82 -11.01
C VAL A 91 -14.98 -13.81 -10.70
N THR A 92 -16.22 -14.17 -11.03
CA THR A 92 -17.45 -13.51 -10.56
C THR A 92 -17.31 -13.38 -9.05
N THR A 93 -16.87 -12.20 -8.59
CA THR A 93 -16.54 -12.02 -7.16
C THR A 93 -17.88 -12.03 -6.45
N PRO A 94 -18.21 -13.06 -5.65
CA PRO A 94 -19.44 -13.03 -4.87
C PRO A 94 -19.34 -11.81 -3.94
N LYS A 95 -20.47 -11.21 -3.56
CA LYS A 95 -20.51 -10.26 -2.43
C LYS A 95 -19.64 -10.85 -1.32
N GLN A 96 -18.60 -10.12 -0.93
CA GLN A 96 -17.44 -10.66 -0.21
C GLN A 96 -17.86 -11.38 1.08
N ASP A 97 -17.97 -12.70 0.99
CA ASP A 97 -18.16 -13.54 2.16
C ASP A 97 -16.82 -13.71 2.86
N LEU A 98 -16.60 -12.97 3.96
CA LEU A 98 -15.38 -13.08 4.77
C LEU A 98 -15.26 -14.44 5.47
N PHE A 99 -16.28 -15.30 5.40
CA PHE A 99 -16.27 -16.67 5.88
C PHE A 99 -15.95 -17.69 4.78
N SER A 100 -15.92 -17.27 3.50
CA SER A 100 -15.40 -18.09 2.40
C SER A 100 -13.88 -18.07 2.38
N SER A 101 -13.29 -19.26 2.39
CA SER A 101 -11.83 -19.43 2.32
C SER A 101 -11.25 -18.82 1.03
N GLU A 102 -12.02 -18.88 -0.05
CA GLU A 102 -11.69 -18.42 -1.40
C GLU A 102 -11.72 -16.89 -1.46
N ALA A 103 -12.77 -16.26 -0.92
CA ALA A 103 -12.88 -14.80 -0.87
C ALA A 103 -11.77 -14.18 0.00
N VAL A 104 -11.40 -14.84 1.10
CA VAL A 104 -10.26 -14.44 1.95
C VAL A 104 -8.94 -14.55 1.18
N LYS A 105 -8.72 -15.65 0.45
CA LYS A 105 -7.53 -15.81 -0.40
C LYS A 105 -7.44 -14.71 -1.46
N VAL A 106 -8.52 -14.44 -2.20
CA VAL A 106 -8.55 -13.36 -3.21
C VAL A 106 -8.27 -12.00 -2.58
N THR A 107 -8.86 -11.70 -1.42
CA THR A 107 -8.60 -10.44 -0.72
C THR A 107 -7.14 -10.32 -0.29
N LYS A 108 -6.53 -11.39 0.23
CA LYS A 108 -5.10 -11.45 0.57
C LYS A 108 -4.21 -11.16 -0.65
N LYS A 109 -4.51 -11.77 -1.80
CA LYS A 109 -3.79 -11.53 -3.07
C LYS A 109 -3.88 -10.06 -3.50
N LYS A 110 -5.06 -9.47 -3.43
CA LYS A 110 -5.27 -8.04 -3.72
C LYS A 110 -4.39 -7.15 -2.83
N GLN A 111 -4.32 -7.44 -1.53
CA GLN A 111 -3.45 -6.69 -0.61
C GLN A 111 -1.98 -6.85 -0.99
N PHE A 112 -1.53 -8.05 -1.34
CA PHE A 112 -0.13 -8.28 -1.75
C PHE A 112 0.22 -7.41 -2.96
N CYS A 113 -0.63 -7.39 -3.98
CA CYS A 113 -0.43 -6.56 -5.17
C CYS A 113 -0.47 -5.05 -4.88
N LEU A 114 -1.39 -4.61 -4.03
CA LEU A 114 -1.49 -3.20 -3.64
C LEU A 114 -0.22 -2.74 -2.94
N HIS A 115 0.23 -3.52 -1.97
CA HIS A 115 1.41 -3.21 -1.18
C HIS A 115 2.70 -3.33 -1.99
N GLU A 116 2.83 -4.31 -2.89
CA GLU A 116 3.95 -4.37 -3.82
C GLU A 116 4.02 -3.10 -4.70
N CYS A 117 2.89 -2.69 -5.29
CA CYS A 117 2.82 -1.50 -6.14
C CYS A 117 3.23 -0.23 -5.37
N ILE A 118 2.69 -0.04 -4.15
CA ILE A 118 3.05 1.09 -3.28
C ILE A 118 4.54 1.06 -2.93
N GLY A 119 5.07 -0.12 -2.61
CA GLY A 119 6.47 -0.32 -2.26
C GLY A 119 7.41 0.07 -3.40
N LYS A 120 7.11 -0.37 -4.64
CA LYS A 120 7.90 -0.04 -5.84
C LYS A 120 7.84 1.46 -6.17
N LYS A 121 6.64 2.05 -6.21
CA LYS A 121 6.47 3.49 -6.52
C LYS A 121 7.22 4.41 -5.55
N ASN A 122 7.28 4.02 -4.28
CA ASN A 122 7.97 4.80 -3.24
C ASN A 122 9.42 4.35 -3.00
N LYS A 123 9.99 3.51 -3.88
CA LYS A 123 11.39 3.03 -3.81
C LYS A 123 11.73 2.22 -2.56
N LEU A 124 10.72 1.71 -1.86
CA LEU A 124 10.87 0.84 -0.69
C LEU A 124 11.08 -0.61 -1.14
N LEU A 125 10.60 -0.95 -2.33
CA LEU A 125 10.99 -2.15 -3.04
C LEU A 125 11.86 -1.78 -4.23
N THR A 126 12.79 -2.67 -4.55
CA THR A 126 13.47 -2.71 -5.84
C THR A 126 12.54 -3.30 -6.92
N GLU A 127 12.94 -3.22 -8.18
CA GLU A 127 12.11 -3.67 -9.31
C GLU A 127 11.78 -5.18 -9.26
N ASP A 128 12.70 -5.99 -8.72
CA ASP A 128 12.51 -7.42 -8.46
C ASP A 128 11.56 -7.72 -7.28
N GLY A 129 11.13 -6.69 -6.55
CA GLY A 129 10.23 -6.77 -5.40
C GLY A 129 10.93 -7.12 -4.08
N SER A 130 12.27 -7.13 -4.03
CA SER A 130 13.00 -7.24 -2.77
C SER A 130 13.02 -5.89 -2.01
N LEU A 131 13.31 -5.93 -0.71
CA LEU A 131 13.34 -4.72 0.13
C LEU A 131 14.56 -3.86 -0.22
N ASN A 132 14.35 -2.57 -0.49
CA ASN A 132 15.43 -1.62 -0.61
C ASN A 132 15.94 -1.20 0.79
N LYS A 133 16.70 -2.10 1.42
CA LYS A 133 17.09 -2.02 2.84
C LYS A 133 17.69 -0.66 3.22
N THR A 134 18.65 -0.18 2.43
CA THR A 134 19.33 1.10 2.67
C THR A 134 18.35 2.27 2.62
N PHE A 135 17.52 2.35 1.58
CA PHE A 135 16.54 3.43 1.46
C PHE A 135 15.49 3.37 2.57
N ILE A 136 15.00 2.18 2.92
CA ILE A 136 14.02 1.98 3.99
C ILE A 136 14.58 2.48 5.33
N ALA A 137 15.79 2.07 5.69
CA ALA A 137 16.42 2.46 6.95
C ALA A 137 16.58 3.98 7.03
N ASP A 138 17.11 4.58 5.96
CA ASP A 138 17.28 6.04 5.86
C ASP A 138 15.94 6.77 5.97
N TYR A 139 14.94 6.35 5.20
CA TYR A 139 13.61 6.93 5.21
C TYR A 139 12.97 6.86 6.60
N ALA A 140 13.03 5.69 7.24
CA ALA A 140 12.48 5.48 8.57
C ALA A 140 13.12 6.41 9.61
N MET A 141 14.45 6.45 9.66
CA MET A 141 15.20 7.19 10.67
C MET A 141 15.17 8.72 10.46
N LYS A 142 15.03 9.17 9.21
CA LYS A 142 14.95 10.61 8.87
C LYS A 142 13.53 11.16 8.90
N SER A 143 12.53 10.37 8.48
CA SER A 143 11.19 10.90 8.14
C SER A 143 10.05 10.30 8.97
N ILE A 144 10.25 9.15 9.60
CA ILE A 144 9.21 8.46 10.38
C ILE A 144 9.44 8.65 11.88
N PHE A 145 10.63 8.30 12.37
CA PHE A 145 10.96 8.33 13.80
C PHE A 145 11.58 9.68 14.17
N LYS A 146 10.76 10.56 14.73
CA LYS A 146 11.15 11.95 15.04
C LYS A 146 11.83 12.06 16.40
N GLU A 147 11.29 11.38 17.39
CA GLU A 147 11.77 11.42 18.77
C GLU A 147 12.86 10.38 19.02
N GLN A 148 13.74 10.63 20.00
CA GLN A 148 14.86 9.72 20.30
C GLN A 148 14.35 8.32 20.69
N TRP A 149 13.32 8.24 21.55
CA TRP A 149 12.73 6.95 21.95
C TRP A 149 12.14 6.19 20.75
N GLN A 150 11.56 6.89 19.76
CA GLN A 150 11.06 6.27 18.52
C GLN A 150 12.21 5.72 17.68
N LYS A 151 13.33 6.45 17.59
CA LYS A 151 14.52 6.02 16.87
C LYS A 151 15.14 4.76 17.48
N GLN A 152 15.16 4.64 18.81
CA GLN A 152 15.67 3.44 19.47
C GLN A 152 14.86 2.18 19.15
N ILE A 153 13.52 2.26 19.29
CA ILE A 153 12.66 1.11 18.98
C ILE A 153 12.58 0.87 17.46
N GLY A 154 12.61 1.93 16.67
CA GLY A 154 12.61 1.90 15.22
C GLY A 154 13.85 1.23 14.65
N GLN A 155 15.03 1.53 15.19
CA GLN A 155 16.28 0.88 14.79
C GLN A 155 16.22 -0.63 15.08
N LYS A 156 15.80 -1.02 16.28
CA LYS A 156 15.63 -2.45 16.63
C LYS A 156 14.64 -3.16 15.70
N ALA A 157 13.54 -2.49 15.35
CA ALA A 157 12.58 -3.02 14.39
C ALA A 157 13.20 -3.17 13.00
N LEU A 158 13.96 -2.18 12.52
CA LEU A 158 14.66 -2.24 11.22
C LEU A 158 15.68 -3.38 11.19
N ASP A 159 16.53 -3.50 12.20
CA ASP A 159 17.57 -4.53 12.27
C ASP A 159 16.97 -5.95 12.17
N LYS A 160 15.79 -6.15 12.77
CA LYS A 160 15.06 -7.41 12.69
C LYS A 160 14.32 -7.59 11.36
N CYS A 161 13.46 -6.65 11.01
CA CYS A 161 12.52 -6.80 9.90
C CYS A 161 13.20 -6.71 8.52
N LEU A 162 14.34 -6.04 8.40
CA LEU A 162 15.10 -6.02 7.14
C LEU A 162 15.85 -7.32 6.87
N GLU A 163 16.15 -8.10 7.92
CA GLU A 163 16.85 -9.39 7.82
C GLU A 163 15.92 -10.60 7.94
N GLU A 164 14.62 -10.37 8.12
CA GLU A 164 13.63 -11.45 8.24
C GLU A 164 13.37 -12.14 6.89
N THR A 165 13.28 -13.46 6.93
CA THR A 165 12.88 -14.26 5.78
C THR A 165 11.36 -14.28 5.68
N TYR A 166 10.83 -13.66 4.63
CA TYR A 166 9.40 -13.57 4.39
C TYR A 166 8.85 -14.74 3.56
N ILE A 167 7.59 -15.08 3.81
CA ILE A 167 6.91 -16.18 3.12
C ILE A 167 6.68 -15.78 1.66
N PRO A 168 7.14 -16.57 0.67
CA PRO A 168 6.95 -16.25 -0.73
C PRO A 168 5.49 -16.46 -1.17
N TRP A 169 5.17 -16.00 -2.38
CA TRP A 169 3.90 -16.30 -3.02
C TRP A 169 3.76 -17.83 -3.22
N PRO A 170 2.57 -18.43 -3.01
CA PRO A 170 2.39 -19.87 -3.17
C PRO A 170 2.78 -20.36 -4.57
N ALA A 171 3.57 -21.42 -4.67
CA ALA A 171 4.18 -21.86 -5.92
C ALA A 171 3.14 -22.38 -6.93
N GLU A 172 2.04 -22.94 -6.42
CA GLU A 172 0.92 -23.49 -7.16
C GLU A 172 0.02 -22.41 -7.81
N GLU A 173 0.17 -21.15 -7.40
CA GLU A 173 -0.66 -20.05 -7.89
C GLU A 173 0.10 -19.20 -8.93
N THR A 174 -0.26 -19.35 -10.21
CA THR A 174 0.39 -18.65 -11.33
C THR A 174 -0.31 -17.36 -11.74
N GLU A 175 -1.61 -17.23 -11.45
CA GLU A 175 -2.40 -16.06 -11.81
C GLU A 175 -2.23 -14.90 -10.82
N ASN A 176 -2.22 -13.67 -11.34
CA ASN A 176 -2.18 -12.43 -10.56
C ASN A 176 -1.06 -12.37 -9.52
N LYS A 177 0.04 -13.07 -9.75
CA LYS A 177 1.18 -13.13 -8.85
C LYS A 177 1.70 -11.74 -8.51
N CYS A 178 1.98 -11.54 -7.23
CA CYS A 178 2.56 -10.34 -6.65
C CYS A 178 3.53 -10.72 -5.54
N ASN A 179 4.50 -9.88 -5.25
CA ASN A 179 5.48 -10.12 -4.21
C ASN A 179 4.90 -9.77 -2.82
N PRO A 180 4.77 -10.74 -1.89
CA PRO A 180 4.16 -10.50 -0.58
C PRO A 180 5.13 -9.88 0.45
N VAL A 181 6.40 -9.66 0.09
CA VAL A 181 7.45 -9.21 1.01
C VAL A 181 7.08 -7.90 1.69
N TYR A 182 6.58 -6.91 0.96
CA TYR A 182 6.37 -5.58 1.54
C TYR A 182 5.27 -5.53 2.60
N VAL A 183 4.16 -6.25 2.40
CA VAL A 183 3.10 -6.27 3.42
C VAL A 183 3.55 -6.99 4.69
N GLN A 184 4.38 -8.03 4.55
CA GLN A 184 4.94 -8.76 5.69
C GLN A 184 5.97 -7.90 6.42
N PHE A 185 6.83 -7.20 5.69
CA PHE A 185 7.75 -6.21 6.25
C PHE A 185 7.02 -5.11 7.02
N GLN A 186 5.97 -4.51 6.45
CA GLN A 186 5.17 -3.50 7.14
C GLN A 186 4.51 -4.05 8.40
N HIS A 187 4.04 -5.30 8.37
CA HIS A 187 3.49 -5.96 9.55
C HIS A 187 4.55 -6.18 10.63
N CYS A 188 5.74 -6.69 10.27
CA CYS A 188 6.87 -6.85 11.19
C CYS A 188 7.23 -5.52 11.85
N MET A 189 7.45 -4.48 11.05
CA MET A 189 7.82 -3.15 11.54
C MET A 189 6.79 -2.61 12.53
N TRP A 190 5.51 -2.72 12.19
CA TRP A 190 4.42 -2.30 13.07
C TRP A 190 4.38 -3.12 14.37
N PHE A 191 4.52 -4.44 14.27
CA PHE A 191 4.47 -5.33 15.42
C PHE A 191 5.62 -5.08 16.39
N GLU A 192 6.84 -4.93 15.87
CA GLU A 192 8.02 -4.60 16.69
C GLU A 192 7.90 -3.22 17.32
N TYR A 193 7.42 -2.22 16.58
CA TYR A 193 7.22 -0.88 17.12
C TYR A 193 6.19 -0.85 18.25
N GLU A 194 5.03 -1.49 18.08
CA GLU A 194 3.98 -1.54 19.12
C GLU A 194 4.38 -2.41 20.32
N SER A 195 5.04 -3.54 20.07
CA SER A 195 5.40 -4.50 21.11
C SER A 195 6.54 -4.02 22.02
N ASN A 196 7.41 -3.16 21.51
CA ASN A 196 8.55 -2.61 22.25
C ASN A 196 8.31 -1.15 22.68
N CYS A 197 7.06 -0.68 22.64
CA CYS A 197 6.72 0.66 23.08
C CYS A 197 7.12 0.87 24.56
N PRO A 198 7.86 1.94 24.90
CA PRO A 198 8.21 2.26 26.28
C PRO A 198 6.97 2.46 27.15
N SER A 199 7.02 2.02 28.42
CA SER A 199 5.86 2.03 29.32
C SER A 199 5.27 3.42 29.53
N ASP A 200 6.10 4.46 29.54
CA ASP A 200 5.71 5.88 29.65
C ASP A 200 5.14 6.47 28.35
N LYS A 201 5.27 5.77 27.22
CA LYS A 201 4.73 6.16 25.91
C LYS A 201 3.49 5.37 25.50
N ILE A 202 3.07 4.38 26.29
CA ILE A 202 1.88 3.56 26.01
C ILE A 202 0.60 4.35 26.35
N LYS A 203 -0.38 4.32 25.44
CA LYS A 203 -1.73 4.83 25.71
C LYS A 203 -2.48 3.88 26.65
N LEU A 204 -2.84 4.36 27.84
CA LEU A 204 -3.56 3.60 28.87
C LEU A 204 -5.09 3.56 28.66
N THR A 205 -5.53 3.31 27.43
CA THR A 205 -6.95 3.11 27.14
C THR A 205 -7.32 1.63 27.24
N LYS A 206 -8.52 1.30 27.72
CA LYS A 206 -9.06 -0.08 27.76
C LYS A 206 -8.88 -0.83 26.43
N LYS A 207 -8.98 -0.11 25.33
CA LYS A 207 -8.74 -0.64 23.98
C LYS A 207 -7.29 -1.04 23.75
N CYS A 208 -6.34 -0.19 24.12
CA CYS A 208 -4.92 -0.47 23.96
C CYS A 208 -4.44 -1.60 24.87
N GLU A 209 -5.00 -1.72 26.07
CA GLU A 209 -4.76 -2.87 26.94
C GLU A 209 -5.22 -4.18 26.31
N LYS A 210 -6.45 -4.23 25.79
CA LYS A 210 -6.99 -5.41 25.10
C LYS A 210 -6.16 -5.79 23.88
N THR A 211 -5.75 -4.80 23.09
CA THR A 211 -4.91 -4.97 21.91
C THR A 211 -3.53 -5.52 22.28
N ARG A 212 -2.87 -4.95 23.30
CA ARG A 212 -1.57 -5.42 23.79
C ARG A 212 -1.63 -6.84 24.33
N ASN A 213 -2.68 -7.18 25.07
CA ASN A 213 -2.87 -8.55 25.57
C ASN A 213 -2.94 -9.55 24.40
N ARG A 214 -3.57 -9.18 23.28
CA ARG A 214 -3.56 -10.00 22.06
C ARG A 214 -2.16 -10.18 21.49
N TYR A 215 -1.34 -9.13 21.41
CA TYR A 215 0.05 -9.24 20.92
C TYR A 215 0.92 -10.11 21.82
N ARG A 216 0.76 -9.98 23.15
CA ARG A 216 1.47 -10.82 24.11
C ARG A 216 1.11 -12.29 23.95
N MET A 217 -0.15 -12.61 23.67
CA MET A 217 -0.56 -13.99 23.36
C MET A 217 -0.01 -14.49 22.02
N GLN A 218 0.25 -13.62 21.05
CA GLN A 218 0.91 -13.99 19.79
C GLN A 218 2.43 -14.19 19.93
N LYS A 219 3.06 -13.62 20.97
CA LYS A 219 4.46 -13.89 21.33
C LYS A 219 4.65 -15.23 22.05
N SER A 220 3.59 -15.88 22.53
CA SER A 220 3.72 -17.26 23.01
C SER A 220 4.04 -18.14 21.81
N PRO A 221 5.13 -18.93 21.83
CA PRO A 221 5.35 -19.92 20.80
C PRO A 221 4.12 -20.81 20.80
N SER A 222 3.55 -21.03 19.62
CA SER A 222 2.73 -22.22 19.39
C SER A 222 3.56 -23.40 19.88
N ASN A 223 3.09 -24.04 20.96
CA ASN A 223 3.68 -25.27 21.51
C ASN A 223 3.95 -26.31 20.41
#